data_AF-A0A348UQZ6-F1
#
_entry.id   AF-A0A348UQZ6-F1
#
_cell.length_a   1.000
_cell.length_b   1.000
_cell.length_c   1.000
_cell.angle_alpha   90.00
_cell.angle_beta   90.00
_cell.angle_gamma   90.00
#
_symmetry.space_group_name_H-M   'P 1'
#
loop_
_entity.id
_entity.type
_entity.pdbx_description
1 polymer ?
#
loop_
_entity_poly.entity_id
_entity_poly.type
_entity_poly.pdbx_seq_one_letter_code
_entity_poly.pdbx_strand_id
1 'polypeptide(L)'
;SNDIERATRLARNMVTKWGLSERLGPIMYDEADQEVFLGMSGGVKPKAFSDGTAGSIDAEVRTIIDDCYGTARRLLTENIDKLHAMANALVEYETLSADQIDDIMAGAR
;
A
#
# COMPACT_ATOMS: atom_id res chain seq x y z
N SER A 1 -2.41 -11.69 5.76
CA SER A 1 -1.01 -11.60 5.30
C SER A 1 -0.84 -10.91 3.96
N ASN A 2 -1.74 -11.11 2.99
CA ASN A 2 -1.63 -10.54 1.64
C ASN A 2 -1.65 -8.98 1.62
N ASP A 3 -2.45 -8.32 2.45
CA ASP A 3 -2.58 -6.86 2.40
C ASP A 3 -1.31 -6.12 2.85
N ILE A 4 -0.66 -6.62 3.92
CA ILE A 4 0.61 -6.05 4.41
C ILE A 4 1.70 -6.20 3.35
N GLU A 5 1.78 -7.36 2.70
CA GLU A 5 2.74 -7.61 1.62
C GLU A 5 2.51 -6.66 0.44
N ARG A 6 1.25 -6.52 -0.01
CA ARG A 6 0.88 -5.64 -1.12
C ARG A 6 1.15 -4.18 -0.81
N ALA A 7 0.76 -3.70 0.36
CA ALA A 7 1.00 -2.33 0.79
C ALA A 7 2.50 -2.04 0.87
N THR A 8 3.28 -2.93 1.49
CA THR A 8 4.74 -2.78 1.61
C THR A 8 5.41 -2.74 0.24
N ARG A 9 5.01 -3.61 -0.69
CA ARG A 9 5.53 -3.63 -2.06
C ARG A 9 5.21 -2.35 -2.81
N LEU A 10 3.98 -1.85 -2.69
CA LEU A 10 3.57 -0.60 -3.32
C LEU A 10 4.39 0.59 -2.78
N ALA A 11 4.48 0.72 -1.45
CA ALA A 11 5.28 1.76 -0.81
C ALA A 11 6.76 1.68 -1.22
N ARG A 12 7.33 0.47 -1.30
CA ARG A 12 8.70 0.29 -1.80
C ARG A 12 8.84 0.77 -3.25
N ASN A 13 7.91 0.44 -4.14
CA ASN A 13 7.94 0.92 -5.52
C ASN A 13 7.81 2.45 -5.62
N MET A 14 6.95 3.08 -4.79
CA MET A 14 6.83 4.53 -4.72
C MET A 14 8.18 5.17 -4.43
N VAL A 15 8.92 4.62 -3.47
CA VAL A 15 10.23 5.14 -3.06
C VAL A 15 11.32 4.81 -4.07
N THR A 16 11.41 3.56 -4.53
CA THR A 16 12.59 3.08 -5.28
C THR A 16 12.45 3.13 -6.80
N LYS A 17 11.22 3.14 -7.33
CA LYS A 17 10.98 3.11 -8.79
C LYS A 17 10.40 4.42 -9.30
N TRP A 18 9.48 5.01 -8.55
CA TRP A 18 8.74 6.19 -9.01
C TRP A 18 9.30 7.51 -8.46
N GLY A 19 10.26 7.45 -7.53
CA GLY A 19 10.91 8.64 -7.00
C GLY A 19 9.97 9.53 -6.19
N LEU A 20 8.95 8.94 -5.54
CA LEU A 20 7.92 9.63 -4.75
C LEU A 20 8.33 9.80 -3.28
N SER A 21 9.62 9.85 -2.99
CA SER A 21 10.15 10.23 -1.67
C SER A 21 10.75 11.62 -1.76
N GLU A 22 10.31 12.54 -0.92
CA GLU A 22 10.91 13.89 -0.84
C GLU A 22 12.36 13.81 -0.35
N ARG A 23 12.67 12.86 0.53
CA ARG A 23 14.00 12.70 1.13
C ARG A 23 15.02 12.09 0.18
N LEU A 24 14.60 11.11 -0.62
CA LEU A 24 15.46 10.44 -1.60
C LEU A 24 15.42 11.13 -2.98
N GLY A 25 14.40 11.94 -3.23
CA GLY A 25 14.20 12.67 -4.47
C GLY A 25 13.74 11.76 -5.62
N PRO A 26 13.60 12.34 -6.83
CA PRO A 26 13.09 11.65 -8.01
C PRO A 26 14.18 10.80 -8.68
N ILE A 27 14.79 9.89 -7.92
CA ILE A 27 15.85 8.98 -8.38
C ILE A 27 15.32 7.56 -8.39
N MET A 28 15.61 6.84 -9.47
CA MET A 28 15.29 5.42 -9.59
C MET A 28 16.41 4.60 -8.95
N TYR A 29 16.09 3.89 -7.87
CA TYR A 29 16.99 3.00 -7.15
C TYR A 29 16.83 1.54 -7.60
N ASP A 30 15.69 1.17 -8.17
CA ASP A 30 15.38 -0.22 -8.53
C ASP A 30 15.03 -0.36 -10.01
N GLU A 31 15.89 -1.02 -10.78
CA GLU A 31 15.77 -1.28 -12.23
C GLU A 31 15.03 -2.58 -12.57
N ALA A 32 14.54 -3.33 -11.57
CA ALA A 32 14.07 -4.70 -11.74
C ALA A 32 12.89 -4.93 -12.72
N ASP A 33 12.25 -3.88 -13.24
CA ASP A 33 11.16 -4.01 -14.22
C ASP A 33 11.60 -3.81 -15.69
N GLN A 34 12.86 -3.44 -15.96
CA GLN A 34 13.38 -3.37 -17.34
C GLN A 34 13.85 -4.75 -17.82
N GLU A 35 12.91 -5.47 -18.43
CA GLU A 35 13.07 -6.55 -19.41
C GLU A 35 14.29 -7.49 -19.26
N VAL A 36 14.04 -8.66 -18.66
CA VAL A 36 14.79 -9.89 -18.95
C VAL A 36 14.40 -10.34 -20.37
N PHE A 37 15.03 -9.77 -21.41
CA PHE A 37 14.86 -10.25 -22.79
C PHE A 37 16.18 -10.69 -23.43
N LEU A 38 16.17 -11.98 -23.80
CA LEU A 38 17.06 -12.76 -24.67
C LEU A 38 18.53 -12.93 -24.30
N GLY A 39 18.78 -14.05 -23.62
CA GLY A 39 19.82 -14.96 -24.11
C GLY A 39 21.25 -14.60 -23.77
N MET A 40 21.55 -14.30 -22.52
CA MET A 40 22.87 -14.60 -21.97
C MET A 40 22.80 -14.80 -20.47
N SER A 41 23.25 -15.96 -20.04
CA SER A 41 23.54 -16.34 -18.67
C SER A 41 24.39 -15.24 -18.02
N GLY A 42 23.85 -14.51 -17.05
CA GLY A 42 24.60 -13.41 -16.43
C GLY A 42 23.86 -12.68 -15.32
N GLY A 43 23.49 -13.41 -14.27
CA GLY A 43 23.24 -12.92 -12.91
C GLY A 43 22.46 -11.62 -12.74
N VAL A 44 21.26 -11.72 -12.17
CA VAL A 44 20.63 -10.59 -11.47
C VAL A 44 21.67 -10.01 -10.52
N LYS A 45 22.26 -8.85 -10.87
CA LYS A 45 23.21 -8.18 -9.99
C LYS A 45 22.46 -7.83 -8.71
N PRO A 46 22.95 -8.24 -7.52
CA PRO A 46 22.38 -7.74 -6.29
C PRO A 46 22.53 -6.21 -6.29
N LYS A 47 21.42 -5.55 -5.95
CA LYS A 47 21.27 -4.11 -5.77
C LYS A 47 22.49 -3.52 -5.06
N ALA A 48 23.25 -2.67 -5.74
CA ALA A 48 24.42 -1.99 -5.19
C ALA A 48 24.06 -0.55 -4.83
N PHE A 49 23.26 -0.37 -3.79
CA PHE A 49 23.16 0.91 -3.08
C PHE A 49 23.76 0.77 -1.69
N SER A 50 24.35 1.85 -1.17
CA SER A 50 25.03 1.83 0.13
C SER A 50 24.06 1.48 1.27
N ASP A 51 24.59 0.92 2.37
CA ASP A 51 23.79 0.61 3.57
C ASP A 51 22.99 1.82 4.07
N GLY A 52 23.57 3.02 3.97
CA GLY A 52 22.88 4.27 4.33
C GLY A 52 21.69 4.60 3.42
N THR A 53 21.77 4.24 2.14
CA THR A 53 20.65 4.40 1.19
C THR A 53 19.57 3.36 1.43
N ALA A 54 19.96 2.10 1.68
CA ALA A 54 19.02 1.02 2.02
C ALA A 54 18.23 1.33 3.29
N GLY A 55 18.91 1.77 4.35
CA GLY A 55 18.24 2.20 5.59
C GLY A 55 17.34 3.42 5.38
N SER A 56 17.73 4.33 4.48
CA SER A 56 16.87 5.45 4.09
C SER A 56 15.60 4.99 3.38
N ILE A 57 15.69 4.07 2.42
CA ILE A 57 14.53 3.50 1.73
C ILE A 57 13.59 2.83 2.74
N ASP A 58 14.11 1.99 3.63
CA ASP A 58 13.28 1.27 4.61
C ASP A 58 12.56 2.22 5.57
N ALA A 59 13.21 3.32 5.96
CA ALA A 59 12.58 4.36 6.78
C ALA A 59 11.44 5.08 6.03
N GLU A 60 11.61 5.44 4.74
CA GLU A 60 10.53 6.06 3.95
C GLU A 60 9.35 5.10 3.79
N VAL A 61 9.61 3.84 3.48
CA VAL A 61 8.57 2.82 3.33
C VAL A 61 7.78 2.68 4.63
N ARG A 62 8.45 2.67 5.79
CA ARG A 62 7.78 2.63 7.09
C ARG A 62 6.88 3.85 7.29
N THR A 63 7.38 5.05 7.05
CA THR A 63 6.59 6.28 7.20
C THR A 63 5.32 6.24 6.35
N ILE A 64 5.42 5.84 5.07
CA ILE A 64 4.26 5.72 4.17
C ILE A 64 3.23 4.73 4.74
N ILE A 65 3.67 3.57 5.23
CA ILE A 65 2.77 2.54 5.77
C ILE A 65 2.10 3.01 7.06
N ASP A 66 2.86 3.63 7.97
CA ASP A 66 2.35 4.12 9.23
C ASP A 66 1.31 5.24 9.02
N ASP A 67 1.55 6.16 8.09
CA ASP A 67 0.62 7.24 7.72
C ASP A 67 -0.67 6.70 7.09
N CYS A 68 -0.54 5.75 6.15
CA CYS A 68 -1.69 5.07 5.54
C CYS A 68 -2.52 4.34 6.60
N TYR A 69 -1.87 3.62 7.51
CA TYR A 69 -2.54 2.90 8.59
C TYR A 69 -3.25 3.85 9.56
N GLY A 70 -2.57 4.93 9.96
CA GLY A 70 -3.14 5.98 10.80
C GLY A 70 -4.38 6.61 10.17
N THR A 71 -4.30 6.93 8.87
CA THR A 71 -5.42 7.47 8.09
C THR A 71 -6.60 6.49 8.02
N ALA A 72 -6.34 5.22 7.69
CA ALA A 72 -7.37 4.20 7.62
C ALA A 72 -8.06 4.01 8.98
N ARG A 73 -7.29 3.91 10.05
CA ARG A 73 -7.82 3.81 11.42
C ARG A 73 -8.67 5.01 11.79
N ARG A 74 -8.22 6.22 11.45
CA ARG A 74 -8.97 7.46 11.71
C ARG A 74 -10.31 7.45 10.97
N LEU A 75 -10.32 7.18 9.66
CA LEU A 75 -11.53 7.12 8.85
C LEU A 75 -12.55 6.10 9.38
N LEU A 76 -12.08 4.91 9.76
CA LEU A 76 -12.93 3.86 10.35
C LEU A 76 -13.49 4.27 11.71
N THR A 77 -12.69 4.95 12.54
CA THR A 77 -13.13 5.39 13.88
C THR A 77 -14.11 6.56 13.79
N GLU A 78 -13.89 7.52 12.89
CA GLU A 78 -14.78 8.65 12.65
C GLU A 78 -16.13 8.21 12.06
N ASN A 79 -16.20 7.03 11.42
CA ASN A 79 -17.40 6.45 10.81
C ASN A 79 -17.78 5.11 11.44
N ILE A 80 -17.57 4.98 12.76
CA ILE A 80 -17.75 3.72 13.48
C ILE A 80 -19.20 3.22 13.42
N ASP A 81 -20.16 4.12 13.35
CA ASP A 81 -21.59 3.85 13.18
C ASP A 81 -21.84 3.10 11.86
N LYS A 82 -21.29 3.60 10.75
CA LYS A 82 -21.41 2.97 9.42
C LYS A 82 -20.69 1.63 9.37
N LEU A 83 -19.51 1.55 10.00
CA LEU A 83 -18.76 0.29 10.08
C LEU A 83 -19.58 -0.80 10.79
N HIS A 84 -20.20 -0.47 11.92
CA HIS A 84 -21.04 -1.41 12.66
C HIS A 84 -22.34 -1.74 11.90
N ALA A 85 -22.98 -0.77 11.26
CA ALA A 85 -24.15 -1.02 10.42
C ALA A 85 -23.83 -2.00 9.28
N MET A 86 -22.72 -1.79 8.59
CA MET A 86 -22.27 -2.67 7.50
C MET A 86 -21.90 -4.07 8.00
N ALA A 87 -21.23 -4.17 9.16
CA ALA A 87 -20.91 -5.45 9.77
C ALA A 87 -22.17 -6.24 10.15
N ASN A 88 -23.17 -5.58 10.76
CA ASN A 88 -24.44 -6.22 11.12
C ASN A 88 -25.22 -6.67 9.88
N ALA A 89 -25.28 -5.83 8.84
CA ALA A 89 -25.94 -6.18 7.59
C ALA A 89 -25.26 -7.37 6.89
N LEU A 90 -23.93 -7.46 6.92
CA LEU A 90 -23.20 -8.63 6.40
C LEU A 90 -23.47 -9.91 7.20
N VAL A 91 -23.70 -9.81 8.51
CA VAL A 91 -24.09 -10.97 9.33
C VAL A 91 -25.49 -11.47 8.96
N GLU A 92 -26.41 -10.56 8.62
CA GLU A 92 -27.80 -10.91 8.27
C GLU A 92 -27.95 -11.40 6.83
N TYR A 93 -27.30 -10.72 5.88
CA TYR A 93 -27.51 -10.92 4.45
C TYR A 93 -26.36 -11.65 3.73
N GLU A 94 -25.25 -11.92 4.43
CA GLU A 94 -23.99 -12.53 3.93
C GLU A 94 -23.25 -11.73 2.85
N THR A 95 -23.97 -10.99 2.01
CA THR A 95 -23.44 -10.18 0.90
C THR A 95 -24.22 -8.87 0.80
N LEU A 96 -23.54 -7.79 0.43
CA LEU A 96 -24.15 -6.48 0.16
C LEU A 96 -23.85 -6.04 -1.27
N SER A 97 -24.84 -5.47 -1.95
CA SER A 97 -24.65 -4.78 -3.22
C SER A 97 -24.08 -3.38 -3.02
N ALA A 98 -23.62 -2.75 -4.10
CA ALA A 98 -23.14 -1.37 -4.06
C ALA A 98 -24.23 -0.39 -3.57
N ASP A 99 -25.47 -0.53 -4.07
CA ASP A 99 -26.59 0.33 -3.66
C ASP A 99 -26.88 0.22 -2.16
N GLN A 100 -26.83 -1.00 -1.60
CA GLN A 100 -27.01 -1.22 -0.16
C GLN A 100 -25.88 -0.59 0.67
N ILE A 101 -24.65 -0.60 0.16
CA ILE A 101 -23.52 0.09 0.78
C ILE A 101 -23.75 1.60 0.76
N ASP A 102 -24.17 2.16 -0.38
CA ASP A 102 -24.42 3.59 -0.53
C ASP A 102 -25.53 4.08 0.41
N ASP A 103 -26.58 3.29 0.59
CA ASP A 103 -27.65 3.56 1.56
C ASP A 103 -27.10 3.64 3.00
N ILE A 104 -26.28 2.67 3.41
CA ILE A 104 -25.61 2.68 4.73
C ILE A 104 -24.69 3.91 4.86
N MET A 105 -23.97 4.26 3.80
CA MET A 105 -23.08 5.41 3.78
C MET A 105 -23.82 6.74 3.89
N ALA A 106 -25.03 6.83 3.33
CA ALA A 106 -25.93 7.98 3.45
C ALA A 106 -26.64 8.06 4.82
N GLY A 107 -26.52 7.03 5.67
CA GLY A 107 -27.15 6.97 6.98
C GLY A 107 -28.56 6.40 6.97
N ALA A 108 -28.96 5.71 5.90
CA ALA A 108 -30.14 4.84 5.94
C ALA A 108 -29.88 3.70 6.94
N ARG A 109 -30.90 3.37 7.73
CA ARG A 109 -30.84 2.30 8.74
C ARG A 109 -31.39 1.01 8.19
#